data_AF-A0A836G6T8-F1
#
_entry.id   AF-A0A836G6T8-F1
#
_cell.length_a   1.000
_cell.length_b   1.000
_cell.length_c   1.000
_cell.angle_alpha   90.00
_cell.angle_beta   90.00
_cell.angle_gamma   90.00
#
_symmetry.space_group_name_H-M   'P 1'
#
loop_
_entity.id
_entity.type
_entity.pdbx_description
1 polymer ?
#
loop_
_entity_poly.entity_id
_entity_poly.type
_entity_poly.pdbx_seq_one_letter_code
_entity_poly.pdbx_strand_id
1 'polypeptide(L)'
;MAFSTQPAKWDARYVNPNHPHDSTYYMKCIGGGVLACGTTHPPLCPLDVVKCNMQVRPEHYESLGSGLKKVIREEGCGAKGLMKGWLPILIGYSAQGAFKFGLYEYFKDFYANMVGQENAKKYEGIIWLAGSASAEFFADMGLCPFEMIKVKVQTSPKGTFPTGMLAAMSAMRADASSGFPYKSLVPLWGRQIPYTMAKFFFFEKAVRLFYQYVFTKPKEQYNKGIIWLAGSASAEFFADMGLCPFEMIKVKVQTSPKGTFPTGMLAAMSAMRADASSGFPYKSLVPLWGRQIPYTMAKFFFFEKVVRLFYQYVFTKPKEQYNKATQLSITFASGYIAGVICAIVSHPADTLVSARGKASNAGKSYGQIAKEMGYMNVCTKGLGTRILMIGTLTGLQWWIYDTYKTALGMGTSGGSGKK
;
A
#
# COMPACT_ATOMS: atom_id res chain seq x y z
N MET A 1 43.66 39.88 -12.82
CA MET A 1 42.21 39.77 -12.55
C MET A 1 41.93 38.38 -12.02
N ALA A 2 41.84 38.23 -10.70
CA ALA A 2 41.37 36.99 -10.09
C ALA A 2 39.84 37.02 -10.09
N PHE A 3 39.21 36.17 -10.91
CA PHE A 3 37.77 35.93 -10.81
C PHE A 3 37.50 35.27 -9.46
N SER A 4 36.90 36.01 -8.53
CA SER A 4 36.33 35.44 -7.33
C SER A 4 35.16 34.54 -7.75
N THR A 5 35.39 33.24 -7.82
CA THR A 5 34.30 32.26 -7.87
C THR A 5 33.59 32.34 -6.53
N GLN A 6 32.45 33.03 -6.49
CA GLN A 6 31.56 32.95 -5.33
C GLN A 6 31.25 31.46 -5.08
N PRO A 7 31.28 30.99 -3.82
CA PRO A 7 30.91 29.61 -3.53
C PRO A 7 29.48 29.39 -4.01
N ALA A 8 29.28 28.37 -4.85
CA ALA A 8 27.98 28.07 -5.43
C ALA A 8 26.92 28.01 -4.32
N LYS A 9 25.90 28.89 -4.41
CA LYS A 9 24.78 28.91 -3.47
C LYS A 9 24.16 27.52 -3.46
N TRP A 10 24.16 26.87 -2.29
CA TRP A 10 23.63 25.52 -2.13
C TRP A 10 22.22 25.40 -2.71
N ASP A 11 22.04 24.41 -3.59
CA ASP A 11 20.74 24.05 -4.15
C ASP A 11 20.64 22.53 -4.27
N ALA A 12 19.79 21.96 -3.41
CA ALA A 12 19.48 20.55 -3.32
C ALA A 12 19.09 19.93 -4.67
N ARG A 13 18.47 20.72 -5.56
CA ARG A 13 18.02 20.28 -6.89
C ARG A 13 19.16 19.87 -7.82
N TYR A 14 20.37 20.37 -7.59
CA TYR A 14 21.53 20.14 -8.45
C TYR A 14 22.62 19.29 -7.77
N VAL A 15 22.29 18.67 -6.63
CA VAL A 15 23.24 17.83 -5.87
C VAL A 15 23.72 16.62 -6.67
N ASN A 16 22.90 16.12 -7.61
CA ASN A 16 23.30 15.09 -8.55
C ASN A 16 23.35 15.65 -9.98
N PRO A 17 24.54 15.98 -10.52
CA PRO A 17 24.68 16.62 -11.82
C PRO A 17 24.07 15.82 -12.99
N ASN A 18 24.00 14.50 -12.84
CA ASN A 18 23.45 13.59 -13.86
C ASN A 18 21.92 13.53 -13.84
N HIS A 19 21.28 13.98 -12.75
CA HIS A 19 19.83 13.97 -12.58
C HIS A 19 19.37 15.25 -11.83
N PRO A 20 19.43 16.42 -12.47
CA PRO A 20 18.94 17.65 -11.85
C PRO A 20 17.43 17.57 -11.63
N HIS A 21 16.96 18.05 -10.48
CA HIS A 21 15.54 18.17 -10.18
C HIS A 21 14.97 19.43 -10.85
N ASP A 22 14.87 19.39 -12.17
CA ASP A 22 14.28 20.42 -13.00
C ASP A 22 12.74 20.28 -13.07
N SER A 23 12.08 21.23 -13.74
CA SER A 23 10.63 21.18 -13.98
C SER A 23 10.22 19.85 -14.63
N THR A 24 11.05 19.34 -15.54
CA THR A 24 10.85 18.08 -16.23
C THR A 24 10.86 16.89 -15.26
N TYR A 25 11.78 16.87 -14.29
CA TYR A 25 11.86 15.86 -13.25
C TYR A 25 10.59 15.84 -12.39
N TYR A 26 10.15 16.99 -11.87
CA TYR A 26 8.92 17.04 -11.07
C TYR A 26 7.69 16.64 -11.89
N MET A 27 7.59 17.05 -13.16
CA MET A 27 6.50 16.60 -14.03
C MET A 27 6.54 15.09 -14.28
N LYS A 28 7.73 14.48 -14.42
CA LYS A 28 7.85 13.02 -14.52
C LYS A 28 7.40 12.33 -13.24
N CYS A 29 7.72 12.89 -12.07
CA CYS A 29 7.27 12.37 -10.78
C CYS A 29 5.74 12.48 -10.62
N ILE A 30 5.16 13.62 -11.02
CA ILE A 30 3.71 13.84 -11.04
C ILE A 30 3.04 12.87 -12.01
N GLY A 31 3.47 12.84 -13.28
CA GLY A 31 2.88 12.01 -14.32
C GLY A 31 2.99 10.53 -14.01
N GLY A 32 4.13 10.09 -13.48
CA GLY A 32 4.28 8.72 -13.04
C GLY A 32 3.50 8.39 -11.76
N GLY A 33 3.29 9.35 -10.86
CA GLY A 33 2.36 9.21 -9.73
C GLY A 33 0.90 9.07 -10.18
N VAL A 34 0.46 9.89 -11.13
CA VAL A 34 -0.86 9.78 -11.78
C VAL A 34 -1.04 8.42 -12.41
N LEU A 35 -0.09 7.98 -13.22
CA LEU A 35 -0.17 6.68 -13.88
C LEU A 35 -0.15 5.54 -12.86
N ALA A 36 0.75 5.59 -11.88
CA ALA A 36 0.88 4.53 -10.88
C ALA A 36 -0.39 4.37 -10.05
N CYS A 37 -0.92 5.44 -9.48
CA CYS A 37 -2.11 5.38 -8.64
C CYS A 37 -3.41 5.30 -9.45
N GLY A 38 -3.51 6.06 -10.54
CA GLY A 38 -4.69 6.11 -11.40
C GLY A 38 -4.94 4.81 -12.16
N THR A 39 -3.91 4.07 -12.58
CA THR A 39 -4.12 2.80 -13.30
C THR A 39 -4.25 1.58 -12.37
N THR A 40 -3.71 1.64 -11.15
CA THR A 40 -3.77 0.51 -10.20
C THR A 40 -5.11 0.34 -9.52
N HIS A 41 -5.75 1.44 -9.12
CA HIS A 41 -6.90 1.39 -8.23
C HIS A 41 -8.22 1.06 -8.95
N PRO A 42 -8.52 1.58 -10.17
CA PRO A 42 -9.78 1.27 -10.84
C PRO A 42 -9.99 -0.23 -11.14
N PRO A 43 -8.99 -1.02 -11.55
CA PRO A 43 -9.15 -2.47 -11.70
C PRO A 43 -9.54 -3.20 -10.40
N LEU A 44 -9.24 -2.61 -9.23
CA LEU A 44 -9.61 -3.15 -7.93
C LEU A 44 -11.02 -2.72 -7.47
N CYS A 45 -11.70 -1.86 -8.25
CA CYS A 45 -13.06 -1.39 -7.95
C CYS A 45 -14.07 -2.51 -7.64
N PRO A 46 -14.07 -3.68 -8.33
CA PRO A 46 -14.99 -4.77 -7.99
C PRO A 46 -14.80 -5.29 -6.56
N LEU A 47 -13.55 -5.39 -6.12
CA LEU A 47 -13.22 -5.82 -4.76
C LEU A 47 -13.58 -4.74 -3.74
N ASP A 48 -13.34 -3.48 -4.07
CA ASP A 48 -13.68 -2.34 -3.22
C ASP A 48 -15.19 -2.17 -3.04
N VAL A 49 -15.99 -2.36 -4.09
CA VAL A 49 -17.46 -2.34 -4.02
C VAL A 49 -17.96 -3.38 -3.03
N VAL A 50 -17.48 -4.62 -3.15
CA VAL A 50 -17.90 -5.70 -2.25
C VAL A 50 -17.41 -5.42 -0.82
N LYS A 51 -16.16 -5.02 -0.65
CA LYS A 51 -15.60 -4.69 0.66
C LYS A 51 -16.35 -3.57 1.37
N CYS A 52 -16.66 -2.47 0.68
CA CYS A 52 -17.42 -1.36 1.27
C CYS A 52 -18.83 -1.82 1.66
N ASN A 53 -19.47 -2.63 0.83
CA ASN A 53 -20.79 -3.19 1.15
C ASN A 53 -20.76 -4.18 2.32
N MET A 54 -19.71 -5.00 2.45
CA MET A 54 -19.48 -5.86 3.62
C MET A 54 -19.32 -5.04 4.91
N GLN A 55 -18.65 -3.89 4.85
CA GLN A 55 -18.45 -3.02 6.01
C GLN A 55 -19.75 -2.33 6.46
N VAL A 56 -20.63 -1.98 5.52
CA VAL A 56 -21.89 -1.27 5.83
C VAL A 56 -23.04 -2.25 6.10
N ARG A 57 -23.05 -3.42 5.45
CA ARG A 57 -24.11 -4.44 5.51
C ARG A 57 -23.49 -5.84 5.72
N PRO A 58 -22.86 -6.10 6.87
CA PRO A 58 -22.18 -7.38 7.12
C PRO A 58 -23.16 -8.56 7.11
N GLU A 59 -24.40 -8.35 7.54
CA GLU A 59 -25.49 -9.33 7.45
C GLU A 59 -25.84 -9.77 6.01
N HIS A 60 -25.65 -8.90 5.01
CA HIS A 60 -26.00 -9.22 3.61
C HIS A 60 -24.80 -9.75 2.81
N TYR A 61 -23.58 -9.41 3.20
CA TYR A 61 -22.35 -9.79 2.50
C TYR A 61 -21.36 -10.50 3.45
N GLU A 62 -21.44 -11.84 3.48
CA GLU A 62 -20.65 -12.67 4.40
C GLU A 62 -19.20 -12.92 3.95
N SER A 63 -18.94 -12.87 2.65
CA SER A 63 -17.61 -13.14 2.09
C SER A 63 -17.40 -12.40 0.78
N LEU A 64 -16.13 -12.23 0.38
CA LEU A 64 -15.77 -11.57 -0.87
C LEU A 64 -16.33 -12.30 -2.11
N GLY A 65 -16.26 -13.64 -2.12
CA GLY A 65 -16.76 -14.46 -3.24
C GLY A 65 -18.28 -14.48 -3.34
N SER A 66 -18.99 -14.68 -2.21
CA SER A 66 -20.46 -14.60 -2.19
C SER A 66 -20.94 -13.18 -2.50
N GLY A 67 -20.21 -12.17 -2.02
CA GLY A 67 -20.52 -10.77 -2.28
C GLY A 67 -20.33 -10.36 -3.73
N LEU A 68 -19.26 -10.79 -4.40
CA LEU A 68 -19.09 -10.58 -5.85
C LEU A 68 -20.26 -11.18 -6.64
N LYS A 69 -20.65 -12.43 -6.34
CA LYS A 69 -21.78 -13.10 -7.01
C LYS A 69 -23.11 -12.38 -6.75
N LYS A 70 -23.34 -11.89 -5.53
CA LYS A 70 -24.54 -11.11 -5.17
C LYS A 70 -24.58 -9.77 -5.91
N VAL A 71 -23.48 -9.01 -5.92
CA VAL A 71 -23.42 -7.72 -6.66
C VAL A 71 -23.65 -7.95 -8.15
N ILE A 72 -23.09 -9.00 -8.75
CA ILE A 72 -23.35 -9.35 -10.15
C ILE A 72 -24.84 -9.63 -10.37
N ARG A 73 -25.49 -10.38 -9.47
CA ARG A 73 -26.90 -10.75 -9.60
C ARG A 73 -27.86 -9.58 -9.38
N GLU A 74 -27.56 -8.71 -8.43
CA GLU A 74 -28.44 -7.61 -8.00
C GLU A 74 -28.18 -6.30 -8.79
N GLU A 75 -26.92 -5.99 -9.06
CA GLU A 75 -26.46 -4.71 -9.64
C GLU A 75 -25.76 -4.85 -11.01
N GLY A 76 -25.31 -6.05 -11.40
CA GLY A 76 -24.70 -6.35 -12.70
C GLY A 76 -23.18 -6.15 -12.77
N CYS A 77 -22.56 -6.58 -13.87
CA CYS A 77 -21.10 -6.54 -14.06
C CYS A 77 -20.54 -5.17 -14.55
N GLY A 78 -21.40 -4.20 -14.83
CA GLY A 78 -21.01 -2.94 -15.48
C GLY A 78 -20.64 -1.80 -14.53
N ALA A 79 -20.47 -0.59 -15.10
CA ALA A 79 -20.17 0.66 -14.38
C ALA A 79 -21.23 1.07 -13.34
N LYS A 80 -22.43 0.47 -13.39
CA LYS A 80 -23.51 0.68 -12.42
C LYS A 80 -23.56 -0.38 -11.30
N GLY A 81 -22.74 -1.44 -11.39
CA GLY A 81 -22.67 -2.54 -10.43
C GLY A 81 -21.24 -2.82 -9.95
N LEU A 82 -20.55 -3.85 -10.48
CA LEU A 82 -19.17 -4.18 -10.06
C LEU A 82 -18.17 -3.03 -10.19
N MET A 83 -18.31 -2.19 -11.21
CA MET A 83 -17.42 -1.04 -11.42
C MET A 83 -18.02 0.27 -10.90
N LYS A 84 -18.99 0.21 -9.99
CA LYS A 84 -19.66 1.38 -9.44
C LYS A 84 -18.67 2.26 -8.66
N GLY A 85 -18.57 3.53 -9.05
CA GLY A 85 -17.61 4.47 -8.44
C GLY A 85 -16.18 4.39 -8.99
N TRP A 86 -15.95 3.70 -10.11
CA TRP A 86 -14.61 3.60 -10.73
C TRP A 86 -14.00 4.95 -11.13
N LEU A 87 -14.82 5.92 -11.56
CA LEU A 87 -14.35 7.23 -12.01
C LEU A 87 -13.84 8.11 -10.86
N PRO A 88 -14.55 8.25 -9.72
CA PRO A 88 -14.00 8.84 -8.50
C PRO A 88 -12.71 8.17 -8.04
N ILE A 89 -12.59 6.84 -8.16
CA ILE A 89 -11.33 6.13 -7.85
C ILE A 89 -10.22 6.60 -8.79
N LEU A 90 -10.44 6.57 -10.10
CA LEU A 90 -9.44 6.96 -11.09
C LEU A 90 -8.94 8.38 -10.82
N ILE A 91 -9.86 9.35 -10.70
CA ILE A 91 -9.50 10.77 -10.56
C ILE A 91 -8.89 11.04 -9.18
N GLY A 92 -9.50 10.53 -8.11
CA GLY A 92 -9.04 10.73 -6.74
C GLY A 92 -7.64 10.16 -6.50
N TYR A 93 -7.41 8.91 -6.90
CA TYR A 93 -6.09 8.29 -6.75
C TYR A 93 -5.05 8.85 -7.73
N SER A 94 -5.47 9.33 -8.91
CA SER A 94 -4.57 10.09 -9.80
C SER A 94 -4.10 11.38 -9.15
N ALA A 95 -5.02 12.16 -8.56
CA ALA A 95 -4.68 13.39 -7.84
C ALA A 95 -3.82 13.10 -6.60
N GLN A 96 -4.14 12.06 -5.84
CA GLN A 96 -3.32 11.62 -4.72
C GLN A 96 -1.90 11.26 -5.19
N GLY A 97 -1.77 10.46 -6.26
CA GLY A 97 -0.48 10.06 -6.82
C GLY A 97 0.33 11.26 -7.31
N ALA A 98 -0.31 12.18 -8.05
CA ALA A 98 0.31 13.41 -8.51
C ALA A 98 0.97 14.20 -7.37
N PHE A 99 0.19 14.49 -6.32
CA PHE A 99 0.66 15.26 -5.19
C PHE A 99 1.64 14.48 -4.32
N LYS A 100 1.37 13.20 -4.04
CA LYS A 100 2.23 12.37 -3.20
C LYS A 100 3.63 12.23 -3.79
N PHE A 101 3.75 11.88 -5.07
CA PHE A 101 5.07 11.64 -5.68
C PHE A 101 5.72 12.94 -6.18
N GLY A 102 4.94 13.89 -6.71
CA GLY A 102 5.44 15.19 -7.16
C GLY A 102 5.89 16.08 -6.00
N LEU A 103 5.01 16.32 -5.03
CA LEU A 103 5.34 17.20 -3.91
C LEU A 103 6.36 16.58 -2.95
N TYR A 104 6.47 15.25 -2.89
CA TYR A 104 7.51 14.61 -2.08
C TYR A 104 8.91 15.02 -2.51
N GLU A 105 9.19 14.98 -3.82
CA GLU A 105 10.47 15.43 -4.37
C GLU A 105 10.68 16.93 -4.14
N TYR A 106 9.65 17.74 -4.38
CA TYR A 106 9.70 19.18 -4.12
C TYR A 106 10.01 19.51 -2.65
N PHE A 107 9.31 18.89 -1.69
CA PHE A 107 9.49 19.17 -0.27
C PHE A 107 10.83 18.66 0.25
N LYS A 108 11.36 17.55 -0.27
CA LYS A 108 12.73 17.13 0.05
C LYS A 108 13.73 18.20 -0.31
N ASP A 109 13.64 18.76 -1.53
CA ASP A 109 14.56 19.80 -1.97
C ASP A 109 14.36 21.11 -1.19
N PHE A 110 13.11 21.46 -0.91
CA PHE A 110 12.76 22.63 -0.10
C PHE A 110 13.38 22.54 1.31
N TYR A 111 13.17 21.43 2.02
CA TYR A 111 13.71 21.25 3.36
C TYR A 111 15.23 21.04 3.36
N ALA A 112 15.80 20.37 2.35
CA ALA A 112 17.24 20.25 2.19
C ALA A 112 17.92 21.62 1.91
N ASN A 113 17.24 22.52 1.19
CA ASN A 113 17.69 23.89 1.00
C ASN A 113 17.56 24.73 2.28
N MET A 114 16.51 24.52 3.07
CA MET A 114 16.34 25.22 4.36
C MET A 114 17.43 24.87 5.37
N VAL A 115 17.88 23.61 5.45
CA VAL A 115 18.90 23.20 6.43
C VAL A 115 20.33 23.45 5.95
N GLY A 116 20.54 23.63 4.63
CA GLY A 116 21.85 23.86 4.01
C GLY A 116 22.68 22.58 3.78
N GLN A 117 23.74 22.69 2.98
CA GLN A 117 24.57 21.59 2.47
C GLN A 117 25.07 20.61 3.53
N GLU A 118 25.57 21.15 4.65
CA GLU A 118 26.21 20.36 5.71
C GLU A 118 25.19 19.53 6.49
N ASN A 119 24.00 20.10 6.72
CA ASN A 119 22.92 19.49 7.48
C ASN A 119 21.97 18.65 6.63
N ALA A 120 21.90 18.87 5.32
CA ALA A 120 21.03 18.13 4.40
C ALA A 120 21.33 16.62 4.42
N LYS A 121 22.60 16.23 4.49
CA LYS A 121 23.00 14.81 4.64
C LYS A 121 22.84 14.30 6.07
N LYS A 122 23.07 15.16 7.07
CA LYS A 122 22.98 14.79 8.49
C LYS A 122 21.55 14.50 8.92
N TYR A 123 20.58 15.29 8.45
CA TYR A 123 19.17 15.18 8.79
C TYR A 123 18.30 14.63 7.65
N GLU A 124 18.92 13.95 6.68
CA GLU A 124 18.26 13.38 5.50
C GLU A 124 16.99 12.60 5.84
N GLY A 125 17.03 11.72 6.83
CA GLY A 125 15.84 10.94 7.24
C GLY A 125 14.71 11.81 7.81
N ILE A 126 15.04 12.92 8.51
CA ILE A 126 14.02 13.87 9.01
C ILE A 126 13.46 14.70 7.85
N ILE A 127 14.30 15.08 6.89
CA ILE A 127 13.89 15.79 5.67
C ILE A 127 12.93 14.93 4.86
N TRP A 128 13.21 13.63 4.70
CA TRP A 128 12.33 12.70 4.00
C TRP A 128 11.03 12.45 4.75
N LEU A 129 11.08 12.37 6.08
CA LEU A 129 9.88 12.30 6.93
C LEU A 129 9.01 13.55 6.77
N ALA A 130 9.59 14.73 6.90
CA ALA A 130 8.89 16.00 6.76
C ALA A 130 8.34 16.18 5.33
N GLY A 131 9.14 15.81 4.32
CA GLY A 131 8.73 15.86 2.92
C GLY A 131 7.58 14.92 2.59
N SER A 132 7.63 13.69 3.10
CA SER A 132 6.55 12.71 2.89
C SER A 132 5.27 13.08 3.65
N ALA A 133 5.38 13.59 4.87
CA ALA A 133 4.22 14.07 5.63
C ALA A 133 3.54 15.26 4.93
N SER A 134 4.34 16.21 4.45
CA SER A 134 3.83 17.40 3.75
C SER A 134 3.21 17.03 2.41
N ALA A 135 3.83 16.14 1.64
CA ALA A 135 3.27 15.65 0.38
C ALA A 135 1.94 14.92 0.60
N GLU A 136 1.87 14.04 1.62
CA GLU A 136 0.65 13.28 1.94
C GLU A 136 -0.49 14.21 2.41
N PHE A 137 -0.17 15.28 3.14
CA PHE A 137 -1.16 16.27 3.57
C PHE A 137 -1.95 16.86 2.40
N PHE A 138 -1.25 17.35 1.37
CA PHE A 138 -1.87 17.90 0.16
C PHE A 138 -2.48 16.82 -0.74
N ALA A 139 -1.87 15.63 -0.80
CA ALA A 139 -2.41 14.50 -1.53
C ALA A 139 -3.78 14.07 -0.99
N ASP A 140 -3.93 14.03 0.33
CA ASP A 140 -5.19 13.70 1.00
C ASP A 140 -6.25 14.79 0.81
N MET A 141 -5.86 16.08 0.71
CA MET A 141 -6.79 17.15 0.33
C MET A 141 -7.34 16.97 -1.09
N GLY A 142 -6.49 16.52 -2.02
CA GLY A 142 -6.91 16.19 -3.39
C GLY A 142 -7.79 14.93 -3.46
N LEU A 143 -7.48 13.92 -2.65
CA LEU A 143 -8.18 12.63 -2.64
C LEU A 143 -9.55 12.69 -1.93
N CYS A 144 -9.64 13.41 -0.80
CA CYS A 144 -10.78 13.35 0.13
C CYS A 144 -12.15 13.56 -0.55
N PRO A 145 -12.35 14.56 -1.42
CA PRO A 145 -13.64 14.76 -2.10
C PRO A 145 -14.07 13.52 -2.91
N PHE A 146 -13.12 12.89 -3.62
CA PHE A 146 -13.40 11.73 -4.47
C PHE A 146 -13.56 10.45 -3.67
N GLU A 147 -12.80 10.29 -2.57
CA GLU A 147 -12.96 9.16 -1.65
C GLU A 147 -14.34 9.21 -0.97
N MET A 148 -14.82 10.40 -0.59
CA MET A 148 -16.17 10.59 -0.05
C MET A 148 -17.26 10.21 -1.08
N ILE A 149 -17.13 10.68 -2.33
CA ILE A 149 -18.04 10.31 -3.43
C ILE A 149 -18.00 8.81 -3.66
N LYS A 150 -16.81 8.21 -3.77
CA LYS A 150 -16.62 6.77 -3.97
C LYS A 150 -17.36 5.97 -2.91
N VAL A 151 -17.08 6.22 -1.63
CA VAL A 151 -17.66 5.45 -0.52
C VAL A 151 -19.18 5.58 -0.53
N LYS A 152 -19.72 6.79 -0.72
CA LYS A 152 -21.18 7.00 -0.77
C LYS A 152 -21.81 6.27 -1.95
N VAL A 153 -21.22 6.38 -3.15
CA VAL A 153 -21.71 5.70 -4.35
C VAL A 153 -21.66 4.17 -4.19
N GLN A 154 -20.57 3.61 -3.66
CA GLN A 154 -20.38 2.16 -3.52
C GLN A 154 -21.28 1.53 -2.46
N THR A 155 -21.60 2.25 -1.39
CA THR A 155 -22.37 1.74 -0.25
C THR A 155 -23.87 2.01 -0.34
N SER A 156 -24.30 2.92 -1.22
CA SER A 156 -25.72 3.25 -1.38
C SER A 156 -26.48 2.14 -2.11
N PRO A 157 -27.65 1.70 -1.61
CA PRO A 157 -28.49 0.73 -2.30
C PRO A 157 -28.88 1.18 -3.72
N LYS A 158 -29.13 0.21 -4.59
CA LYS A 158 -29.54 0.46 -5.98
C LYS A 158 -30.77 1.38 -6.03
N GLY A 159 -30.70 2.44 -6.84
CA GLY A 159 -31.80 3.39 -7.04
C GLY A 159 -31.92 4.50 -5.99
N THR A 160 -31.19 4.42 -4.87
CA THR A 160 -31.29 5.42 -3.78
C THR A 160 -30.35 6.61 -3.92
N PHE A 161 -29.26 6.45 -4.68
CA PHE A 161 -28.25 7.50 -4.84
C PHE A 161 -27.66 7.47 -6.26
N PRO A 162 -27.36 8.62 -6.88
CA PRO A 162 -26.77 8.69 -8.20
C PRO A 162 -25.42 7.99 -8.27
N THR A 163 -25.18 7.23 -9.35
CA THR A 163 -23.93 6.50 -9.57
C THR A 163 -22.91 7.28 -10.40
N GLY A 164 -23.35 8.31 -11.12
CA GLY A 164 -22.48 9.21 -11.86
C GLY A 164 -21.78 10.21 -10.94
N MET A 165 -20.49 10.44 -11.14
CA MET A 165 -19.66 11.28 -10.25
C MET A 165 -20.21 12.70 -10.07
N LEU A 166 -20.61 13.38 -11.14
CA LEU A 166 -21.11 14.75 -11.07
C LEU A 166 -22.46 14.84 -10.35
N ALA A 167 -23.36 13.90 -10.62
CA ALA A 167 -24.66 13.81 -9.94
C ALA A 167 -24.51 13.42 -8.46
N ALA A 168 -23.54 12.54 -8.14
CA ALA A 168 -23.17 12.23 -6.76
C ALA A 168 -22.59 13.45 -6.04
N MET A 169 -21.71 14.20 -6.70
CA MET A 169 -21.12 15.41 -6.14
C MET A 169 -22.19 16.48 -5.89
N SER A 170 -23.11 16.72 -6.82
CA SER A 170 -24.20 17.68 -6.63
C SER A 170 -25.14 17.26 -5.50
N ALA A 171 -25.51 15.98 -5.42
CA ALA A 171 -26.33 15.45 -4.34
C ALA A 171 -25.64 15.59 -2.97
N MET A 172 -24.33 15.32 -2.87
CA MET A 172 -23.58 15.50 -1.62
C MET A 172 -23.45 16.98 -1.24
N ARG A 173 -23.26 17.90 -2.20
CA ARG A 173 -23.22 19.34 -1.93
C ARG A 173 -24.57 19.89 -1.45
N ALA A 174 -25.67 19.34 -1.95
CA ALA A 174 -27.02 19.74 -1.54
C ALA A 174 -27.37 19.26 -0.12
N ASP A 175 -26.77 18.16 0.33
CA ASP A 175 -26.96 17.63 1.69
C ASP A 175 -25.92 18.20 2.67
N ALA A 176 -26.34 19.17 3.48
CA ALA A 176 -25.49 19.79 4.51
C ALA A 176 -24.98 18.79 5.57
N SER A 177 -25.71 17.69 5.81
CA SER A 177 -25.33 16.66 6.78
C SER A 177 -24.19 15.74 6.29
N SER A 178 -23.94 15.75 4.98
CA SER A 178 -22.89 14.95 4.34
C SER A 178 -21.48 15.36 4.79
N GLY A 179 -21.30 16.63 5.17
CA GLY A 179 -20.00 17.24 5.46
C GLY A 179 -19.02 17.20 4.29
N PHE A 180 -19.52 17.11 3.06
CA PHE A 180 -18.73 17.19 1.85
C PHE A 180 -18.06 18.57 1.73
N PRO A 181 -16.78 18.67 1.28
CA PRO A 181 -15.93 17.59 0.78
C PRO A 181 -14.86 17.05 1.75
N TYR A 182 -14.83 17.52 3.01
CA TYR A 182 -13.69 17.27 3.92
C TYR A 182 -14.01 16.62 5.27
N LYS A 183 -15.25 16.16 5.51
CA LYS A 183 -15.61 15.45 6.76
C LYS A 183 -14.67 14.29 7.10
N SER A 184 -14.17 13.59 6.08
CA SER A 184 -13.27 12.44 6.24
C SER A 184 -11.78 12.79 6.25
N LEU A 185 -11.41 14.07 6.12
CA LEU A 185 -10.02 14.50 5.93
C LEU A 185 -9.15 14.25 7.17
N VAL A 186 -9.64 14.61 8.36
CA VAL A 186 -8.88 14.40 9.62
C VAL A 186 -8.65 12.90 9.90
N PRO A 187 -9.66 12.02 9.80
CA PRO A 187 -9.44 10.57 9.85
C PRO A 187 -8.47 10.06 8.78
N LEU A 188 -8.50 10.65 7.58
CA LEU A 188 -7.61 10.26 6.47
C LEU A 188 -6.15 10.60 6.80
N TRP A 189 -5.87 11.84 7.21
CA TRP A 189 -4.54 12.28 7.63
C TRP A 189 -4.00 11.45 8.80
N GLY A 190 -4.82 11.22 9.83
CA GLY A 190 -4.41 10.45 10.99
C GLY A 190 -4.08 8.98 10.69
N ARG A 191 -4.46 8.47 9.51
CA ARG A 191 -4.07 7.15 9.02
C ARG A 191 -2.91 7.21 8.03
N GLN A 192 -2.99 8.07 7.02
CA GLN A 192 -2.09 8.09 5.86
C GLN A 192 -0.74 8.72 6.17
N ILE A 193 -0.72 9.81 6.95
CA ILE A 193 0.52 10.52 7.30
C ILE A 193 1.40 9.63 8.19
N PRO A 194 0.92 9.07 9.32
CA PRO A 194 1.74 8.17 10.14
C PRO A 194 2.19 6.93 9.39
N TYR A 195 1.30 6.34 8.57
CA TYR A 195 1.65 5.18 7.75
C TYR A 195 2.78 5.49 6.76
N THR A 196 2.69 6.60 6.06
CA THR A 196 3.70 7.01 5.08
C THR A 196 5.03 7.36 5.77
N MET A 197 4.99 8.11 6.87
CA MET A 197 6.17 8.43 7.69
C MET A 197 6.86 7.19 8.23
N ALA A 198 6.11 6.29 8.87
CA ALA A 198 6.64 5.04 9.41
C ALA A 198 7.25 4.18 8.30
N LYS A 199 6.55 4.05 7.17
CA LYS A 199 7.04 3.28 6.03
C LYS A 199 8.39 3.78 5.55
N PHE A 200 8.56 5.09 5.33
CA PHE A 200 9.84 5.63 4.85
C PHE A 200 10.95 5.58 5.91
N PHE A 201 10.66 6.00 7.15
CA PHE A 201 11.67 6.03 8.21
C PHE A 201 12.18 4.64 8.60
N PHE A 202 11.27 3.68 8.82
CA PHE A 202 11.67 2.33 9.21
C PHE A 202 12.29 1.56 8.07
N PHE A 203 11.80 1.72 6.82
CA PHE A 203 12.46 1.13 5.66
C PHE A 203 13.90 1.60 5.56
N GLU A 204 14.14 2.90 5.71
CA GLU A 204 15.48 3.46 5.59
C GLU A 204 16.41 3.09 6.76
N LYS A 205 15.92 3.16 7.99
CA LYS A 205 16.67 2.73 9.17
C LYS A 205 16.98 1.24 9.13
N ALA A 206 16.02 0.40 8.73
CA ALA A 206 16.26 -1.02 8.51
C ALA A 206 17.35 -1.24 7.46
N VAL A 207 17.26 -0.58 6.30
CA VAL A 207 18.27 -0.68 5.24
C VAL A 207 19.66 -0.23 5.75
N ARG A 208 19.77 0.91 6.43
CA ARG A 208 21.04 1.42 6.99
C ARG A 208 21.63 0.47 8.04
N LEU A 209 20.80 -0.05 8.95
CA LEU A 209 21.21 -0.94 10.03
C LEU A 209 21.66 -2.30 9.47
N PHE A 210 20.99 -2.79 8.43
CA PHE A 210 21.44 -3.95 7.67
C PHE A 210 22.81 -3.74 7.02
N TYR A 211 23.02 -2.60 6.37
CA TYR A 211 24.32 -2.29 5.75
C TYR A 211 25.44 -2.10 6.78
N GLN A 212 25.14 -1.62 7.98
CA GLN A 212 26.16 -1.39 9.02
C GLN A 212 26.51 -2.65 9.82
N TYR A 213 25.53 -3.48 10.18
CA TYR A 213 25.73 -4.57 11.15
C TYR A 213 25.67 -5.97 10.55
N VAL A 214 25.03 -6.14 9.39
CA VAL A 214 24.79 -7.47 8.81
C VAL A 214 25.59 -7.67 7.52
N PHE A 215 25.73 -6.61 6.70
CA PHE A 215 26.51 -6.62 5.46
C PHE A 215 27.86 -5.91 5.65
N THR A 216 28.73 -6.48 6.48
CA THR A 216 30.09 -5.98 6.75
C THR A 216 31.09 -6.29 5.62
N LYS A 217 30.73 -7.13 4.64
CA LYS A 217 31.51 -7.44 3.43
C LYS A 217 30.99 -6.70 2.18
N PRO A 218 31.80 -6.57 1.11
CA PRO A 218 31.38 -5.96 -0.17
C PRO A 218 30.10 -6.60 -0.73
N LYS A 219 29.25 -5.81 -1.41
CA LYS A 219 27.93 -6.22 -1.93
C LYS A 219 27.97 -7.47 -2.80
N GLU A 220 29.11 -7.81 -3.40
CA GLU A 220 29.30 -8.98 -4.26
C GLU A 220 29.39 -10.32 -3.50
N GLN A 221 29.77 -10.33 -2.21
CA GLN A 221 30.02 -11.59 -1.46
C GLN A 221 28.79 -12.17 -0.76
N TYR A 222 27.72 -11.40 -0.58
CA TYR A 222 26.50 -11.87 0.06
C TYR A 222 25.50 -12.42 -0.95
N ASN A 223 24.86 -13.54 -0.62
CA ASN A 223 23.74 -14.05 -1.40
C ASN A 223 22.58 -13.04 -1.31
N LYS A 224 22.37 -12.27 -2.38
CA LYS A 224 21.37 -11.20 -2.47
C LYS A 224 20.02 -11.61 -1.87
N GLY A 225 19.57 -12.85 -2.09
CA GLY A 225 18.31 -13.35 -1.55
C GLY A 225 18.21 -13.31 -0.02
N ILE A 226 19.30 -13.58 0.71
CA ILE A 226 19.32 -13.51 2.18
C ILE A 226 19.28 -12.05 2.64
N ILE A 227 19.92 -11.15 1.90
CA ILE A 227 19.88 -9.69 2.15
C ILE A 227 18.46 -9.17 2.05
N TRP A 228 17.75 -9.54 0.99
CA TRP A 228 16.36 -9.13 0.78
C TRP A 228 15.43 -9.73 1.82
N LEU A 229 15.63 -11.00 2.19
CA LEU A 229 14.84 -11.67 3.23
C LEU A 229 15.01 -11.00 4.59
N ALA A 230 16.25 -10.78 5.01
CA ALA A 230 16.52 -10.13 6.29
C ALA A 230 16.02 -8.67 6.27
N GLY A 231 16.35 -7.94 5.20
CA GLY A 231 15.89 -6.57 4.92
C GLY A 231 14.38 -6.41 5.07
N SER A 232 13.63 -7.22 4.32
CA SER A 232 12.17 -7.21 4.33
C SER A 232 11.58 -7.64 5.67
N ALA A 233 12.13 -8.68 6.31
CA ALA A 233 11.64 -9.14 7.62
C ALA A 233 11.77 -8.07 8.71
N SER A 234 12.91 -7.38 8.78
CA SER A 234 13.08 -6.34 9.80
C SER A 234 12.24 -5.10 9.50
N ALA A 235 12.12 -4.72 8.23
CA ALA A 235 11.33 -3.56 7.84
C ALA A 235 9.85 -3.79 8.21
N GLU A 236 9.33 -4.99 7.95
CA GLU A 236 7.99 -5.37 8.33
C GLU A 236 7.81 -5.45 9.85
N PHE A 237 8.79 -6.01 10.58
CA PHE A 237 8.76 -6.10 12.04
C PHE A 237 8.50 -4.74 12.70
N PHE A 238 9.26 -3.70 12.30
CA PHE A 238 9.10 -2.35 12.86
C PHE A 238 7.88 -1.62 12.29
N ALA A 239 7.55 -1.82 11.01
CA ALA A 239 6.34 -1.25 10.43
C ALA A 239 5.08 -1.74 11.16
N ASP A 240 5.03 -3.04 11.50
CA ASP A 240 3.95 -3.65 12.25
C ASP A 240 3.82 -3.08 13.67
N MET A 241 4.92 -2.71 14.32
CA MET A 241 4.86 -2.00 15.61
C MET A 241 4.19 -0.63 15.48
N GLY A 242 4.46 0.12 14.40
CA GLY A 242 3.79 1.39 14.14
C GLY A 242 2.32 1.22 13.73
N LEU A 243 2.00 0.14 13.02
CA LEU A 243 0.69 -0.12 12.44
C LEU A 243 -0.29 -0.80 13.42
N CYS A 244 0.21 -1.59 14.37
CA CYS A 244 -0.60 -2.37 15.31
C CYS A 244 -1.70 -1.57 16.02
N PRO A 245 -1.44 -0.35 16.56
CA PRO A 245 -2.50 0.45 17.20
C PRO A 245 -3.67 0.74 16.25
N PHE A 246 -3.37 1.09 15.01
CA PHE A 246 -4.38 1.43 14.00
C PHE A 246 -5.13 0.21 13.49
N GLU A 247 -4.42 -0.91 13.32
CA GLU A 247 -5.05 -2.16 12.91
C GLU A 247 -5.98 -2.70 14.00
N MET A 248 -5.60 -2.60 15.28
CA MET A 248 -6.46 -2.95 16.40
C MET A 248 -7.75 -2.11 16.41
N ILE A 249 -7.64 -0.79 16.22
CA ILE A 249 -8.80 0.11 16.11
C ILE A 249 -9.69 -0.31 14.95
N LYS A 250 -9.11 -0.51 13.76
CA LYS A 250 -9.84 -0.92 12.56
C LYS A 250 -10.61 -2.23 12.80
N VAL A 251 -9.95 -3.25 13.33
CA VAL A 251 -10.57 -4.56 13.58
C VAL A 251 -11.69 -4.43 14.62
N LYS A 252 -11.48 -3.67 15.70
CA LYS A 252 -12.50 -3.46 16.73
C LYS A 252 -13.72 -2.73 16.19
N VAL A 253 -13.53 -1.68 15.40
CA VAL A 253 -14.62 -0.96 14.71
C VAL A 253 -15.37 -1.89 13.76
N GLN A 254 -14.68 -2.76 13.02
CA GLN A 254 -15.30 -3.68 12.07
C GLN A 254 -16.03 -4.88 12.70
N THR A 255 -15.64 -5.28 13.90
CA THR A 255 -16.20 -6.45 14.60
C THR A 255 -17.26 -6.08 15.63
N SER A 256 -17.34 -4.81 16.03
CA SER A 256 -18.34 -4.35 17.01
C SER A 256 -19.72 -4.19 16.36
N PRO A 257 -20.81 -4.61 17.04
CA PRO A 257 -22.18 -4.40 16.55
C PRO A 257 -22.46 -2.91 16.29
N LYS A 258 -23.29 -2.62 15.28
CA LYS A 258 -23.66 -1.25 14.90
C LYS A 258 -24.19 -0.48 16.12
N GLY A 259 -23.61 0.68 16.39
CA GLY A 259 -24.00 1.58 17.50
C GLY A 259 -23.33 1.29 18.86
N THR A 260 -22.59 0.19 19.01
CA THR A 260 -21.96 -0.18 20.29
C THR A 260 -20.55 0.35 20.50
N PHE A 261 -19.86 0.75 19.43
CA PHE A 261 -18.48 1.21 19.50
C PHE A 261 -18.27 2.45 18.61
N PRO A 262 -17.43 3.43 19.00
CA PRO A 262 -17.21 4.63 18.22
C PRO A 262 -16.60 4.30 16.85
N THR A 263 -17.13 4.91 15.78
CA THR A 263 -16.63 4.73 14.41
C THR A 263 -15.51 5.72 14.05
N GLY A 264 -15.43 6.85 14.76
CA GLY A 264 -14.36 7.84 14.59
C GLY A 264 -13.06 7.37 15.23
N MET A 265 -11.95 7.48 14.50
CA MET A 265 -10.64 6.93 14.92
C MET A 265 -10.16 7.44 16.29
N LEU A 266 -10.31 8.74 16.58
CA LEU A 266 -9.90 9.32 17.87
C LEU A 266 -10.79 8.84 19.03
N ALA A 267 -12.11 8.81 18.81
CA ALA A 267 -13.06 8.31 19.80
C ALA A 267 -12.84 6.81 20.06
N ALA A 268 -12.63 6.02 19.00
CA ALA A 268 -12.30 4.61 19.08
C ALA A 268 -10.98 4.38 19.82
N MET A 269 -9.94 5.17 19.52
CA MET A 269 -8.66 5.11 20.22
C MET A 269 -8.81 5.44 21.71
N SER A 270 -9.59 6.48 22.05
CA SER A 270 -9.86 6.83 23.44
C SER A 270 -10.62 5.73 24.19
N ALA A 271 -11.63 5.13 23.54
CA ALA A 271 -12.40 4.02 24.11
C ALA A 271 -11.54 2.76 24.31
N MET A 272 -10.65 2.44 23.35
CA MET A 272 -9.71 1.32 23.51
C MET A 272 -8.67 1.58 24.60
N ARG A 273 -8.17 2.81 24.75
CA ARG A 273 -7.26 3.18 25.84
C ARG A 273 -7.94 3.13 27.21
N ALA A 274 -9.24 3.45 27.29
CA ALA A 274 -10.01 3.39 28.52
C ALA A 274 -10.37 1.95 28.93
N ASP A 275 -10.50 1.03 27.97
CA ASP A 275 -10.75 -0.38 28.22
C ASP A 275 -9.44 -1.15 28.49
N ALA A 276 -9.16 -1.42 29.78
CA ALA A 276 -7.97 -2.17 30.21
C ALA A 276 -7.95 -3.62 29.68
N SER A 277 -9.10 -4.21 29.33
CA SER A 277 -9.18 -5.57 28.80
C SER A 277 -8.83 -5.65 27.30
N SER A 278 -8.77 -4.50 26.62
CA SER A 278 -8.51 -4.40 25.18
C SER A 278 -7.08 -4.83 24.81
N GLY A 279 -6.12 -4.70 25.74
CA GLY A 279 -4.68 -4.88 25.51
C GLY A 279 -4.11 -3.95 24.43
N PHE A 280 -4.76 -2.81 24.21
CA PHE A 280 -4.26 -1.76 23.34
C PHE A 280 -2.92 -1.20 23.85
N PRO A 281 -1.93 -0.90 22.97
CA PRO A 281 -2.00 -0.93 21.51
C PRO A 281 -1.34 -2.14 20.82
N TYR A 282 -0.87 -3.16 21.57
CA TYR A 282 0.00 -4.21 21.01
C TYR A 282 -0.51 -5.66 21.16
N LYS A 283 -1.70 -5.91 21.70
CA LYS A 283 -2.26 -7.28 21.84
C LYS A 283 -2.32 -8.05 20.52
N SER A 284 -2.46 -7.36 19.39
CA SER A 284 -2.51 -7.97 18.05
C SER A 284 -1.16 -8.05 17.34
N LEU A 285 -0.05 -7.66 17.99
CA LEU A 285 1.27 -7.55 17.35
C LEU A 285 1.86 -8.91 16.93
N VAL A 286 1.86 -9.90 17.82
CA VAL A 286 2.35 -11.26 17.50
C VAL A 286 1.52 -11.93 16.37
N PRO A 287 0.18 -11.88 16.41
CA PRO A 287 -0.65 -12.31 15.27
C PRO A 287 -0.33 -11.58 13.97
N LEU A 288 -0.04 -10.28 14.05
CA LEU A 288 0.29 -9.44 12.90
C LEU A 288 1.62 -9.88 12.27
N TRP A 289 2.67 -10.02 13.07
CA TRP A 289 3.97 -10.53 12.63
C TRP A 289 3.88 -11.91 11.99
N GLY A 290 3.10 -12.83 12.59
CA GLY A 290 2.90 -14.17 12.06
C GLY A 290 2.27 -14.20 10.66
N ARG A 291 1.58 -13.13 10.25
CA ARG A 291 0.99 -12.97 8.92
C ARG A 291 1.90 -12.17 7.98
N GLN A 292 2.35 -11.01 8.41
CA GLN A 292 2.97 -10.00 7.55
C GLN A 292 4.44 -10.30 7.24
N ILE A 293 5.22 -10.75 8.23
CA ILE A 293 6.64 -11.04 8.03
C ILE A 293 6.83 -12.17 6.99
N PRO A 294 6.15 -13.34 7.11
CA PRO A 294 6.26 -14.39 6.10
C PRO A 294 5.75 -13.94 4.73
N TYR A 295 4.68 -13.14 4.70
CA TYR A 295 4.12 -12.57 3.46
C TYR A 295 5.18 -11.72 2.74
N THR A 296 5.77 -10.74 3.42
CA THR A 296 6.73 -9.82 2.82
C THR A 296 8.03 -10.52 2.44
N MET A 297 8.54 -11.44 3.28
CA MET A 297 9.71 -12.26 2.96
C MET A 297 9.52 -13.09 1.68
N ALA A 298 8.41 -13.82 1.59
CA ALA A 298 8.10 -14.63 0.42
C ALA A 298 7.97 -13.76 -0.84
N LYS A 299 7.28 -12.62 -0.74
CA LYS A 299 7.06 -11.71 -1.86
C LYS A 299 8.37 -11.28 -2.53
N PHE A 300 9.34 -10.78 -1.76
CA PHE A 300 10.60 -10.27 -2.32
C PHE A 300 11.51 -11.40 -2.79
N PHE A 301 11.64 -12.47 -2.01
CA PHE A 301 12.53 -13.58 -2.37
C PHE A 301 12.05 -14.31 -3.63
N PHE A 302 10.76 -14.69 -3.68
CA PHE A 302 10.23 -15.43 -4.82
C PHE A 302 10.10 -14.54 -6.05
N PHE A 303 9.82 -13.25 -5.91
CA PHE A 303 9.85 -12.33 -7.04
C PHE A 303 11.23 -12.34 -7.71
N GLU A 304 12.30 -12.13 -6.95
CA GLU A 304 13.65 -12.11 -7.52
C GLU A 304 14.05 -13.46 -8.14
N LYS A 305 13.70 -14.56 -7.47
CA LYS A 305 13.98 -15.92 -7.97
C LYS A 305 13.22 -16.22 -9.27
N VAL A 306 11.94 -15.90 -9.33
CA VAL A 306 11.11 -16.14 -10.51
C VAL A 306 11.56 -15.28 -11.69
N VAL A 307 11.89 -13.99 -11.47
CA VAL A 307 12.43 -13.16 -12.56
C VAL A 307 13.74 -13.75 -13.09
N ARG A 308 14.65 -14.19 -12.21
CA ARG A 308 15.91 -14.83 -12.63
C ARG A 308 15.65 -16.12 -13.42
N LEU A 309 14.72 -16.96 -12.98
CA LEU A 309 14.34 -18.19 -13.69
C LEU A 309 13.77 -17.88 -15.08
N PHE A 310 12.93 -16.85 -15.21
CA PHE A 310 12.44 -16.40 -16.52
C PHE A 310 13.58 -16.02 -17.46
N TYR A 311 14.54 -15.21 -17.00
CA TYR A 311 15.68 -14.81 -17.83
C TYR A 311 16.74 -15.90 -18.05
N GLN A 312 16.80 -16.93 -17.19
CA GLN A 312 17.73 -18.04 -17.35
C GLN A 312 17.19 -19.15 -18.27
N TYR A 313 15.89 -19.48 -18.16
CA TYR A 313 15.33 -20.68 -18.80
C TYR A 313 14.32 -20.38 -19.91
N VAL A 314 13.67 -19.21 -19.90
CA VAL A 314 12.60 -18.87 -20.87
C VAL A 314 13.06 -17.80 -21.85
N PHE A 315 13.72 -16.76 -21.34
CA PHE A 315 14.18 -15.58 -22.08
C PHE A 315 15.69 -15.46 -21.97
N THR A 316 16.39 -16.38 -22.66
CA THR A 316 17.84 -16.61 -22.55
C THR A 316 18.73 -15.48 -23.10
N LYS A 317 18.16 -14.47 -23.77
CA LYS A 317 18.92 -13.30 -24.24
C LYS A 317 19.19 -12.30 -23.10
N PRO A 318 20.25 -11.49 -23.18
CA PRO A 318 20.47 -10.37 -22.27
C PRO A 318 19.22 -9.48 -22.19
N LYS A 319 18.89 -9.04 -20.96
CA LYS A 319 17.66 -8.30 -20.66
C LYS A 319 17.47 -7.07 -21.56
N GLU A 320 18.57 -6.42 -21.89
CA GLU A 320 18.64 -5.21 -22.71
C GLU A 320 18.21 -5.44 -24.16
N GLN A 321 18.23 -6.69 -24.64
CA GLN A 321 17.81 -7.06 -25.99
C GLN A 321 16.29 -7.27 -26.12
N TYR A 322 15.58 -7.39 -24.99
CA TYR A 322 14.12 -7.46 -25.00
C TYR A 322 13.52 -6.07 -24.99
N ASN A 323 12.46 -5.86 -25.78
CA ASN A 323 11.71 -4.62 -25.76
C ASN A 323 11.10 -4.38 -24.35
N LYS A 324 10.78 -3.12 -24.05
CA LYS A 324 10.27 -2.73 -22.73
C LYS A 324 8.95 -3.43 -22.39
N ALA A 325 8.07 -3.64 -23.36
CA ALA A 325 6.81 -4.34 -23.14
C ALA A 325 7.04 -5.78 -22.63
N THR A 326 7.97 -6.53 -23.23
CA THR A 326 8.34 -7.88 -22.79
C THR A 326 8.96 -7.87 -21.39
N GLN A 327 9.85 -6.92 -21.09
CA GLN A 327 10.44 -6.78 -19.75
C GLN A 327 9.36 -6.51 -18.68
N LEU A 328 8.38 -5.68 -18.99
CA LEU A 328 7.26 -5.38 -18.10
C LEU A 328 6.34 -6.60 -17.94
N SER A 329 6.02 -7.33 -19.00
CA SER A 329 5.22 -8.57 -18.92
C SER A 329 5.90 -9.64 -18.06
N ILE A 330 7.23 -9.80 -18.18
CA ILE A 330 8.01 -10.71 -17.33
C ILE A 330 7.92 -10.28 -15.86
N THR A 331 7.97 -8.97 -15.60
CA THR A 331 7.83 -8.41 -14.26
C THR A 331 6.45 -8.72 -13.67
N PHE A 332 5.40 -8.50 -14.46
CA PHE A 332 4.03 -8.83 -14.05
C PHE A 332 3.88 -10.32 -13.74
N ALA A 333 4.32 -11.19 -14.65
CA ALA A 333 4.23 -12.65 -14.50
C ALA A 333 5.02 -13.12 -13.27
N SER A 334 6.20 -12.56 -13.05
CA SER A 334 7.03 -12.89 -11.88
C SER A 334 6.40 -12.39 -10.57
N GLY A 335 5.82 -11.19 -10.58
CA GLY A 335 5.05 -10.68 -9.46
C GLY A 335 3.80 -11.51 -9.17
N TYR A 336 3.12 -11.99 -10.20
CA TYR A 336 1.95 -12.85 -10.05
C TYR A 336 2.32 -14.18 -9.39
N ILE A 337 3.33 -14.89 -9.92
CA ILE A 337 3.80 -16.17 -9.38
C ILE A 337 4.33 -16.00 -7.95
N ALA A 338 5.10 -14.94 -7.69
CA ALA A 338 5.55 -14.61 -6.33
C ALA A 338 4.37 -14.36 -5.39
N GLY A 339 3.33 -13.67 -5.86
CA GLY A 339 2.09 -13.47 -5.12
C GLY A 339 1.32 -14.76 -4.84
N VAL A 340 1.31 -15.73 -5.77
CA VAL A 340 0.72 -17.07 -5.55
C VAL A 340 1.47 -17.81 -4.45
N ILE A 341 2.81 -17.86 -4.52
CA ILE A 341 3.64 -18.54 -3.51
C ILE A 341 3.46 -17.86 -2.14
N CYS A 342 3.46 -16.53 -2.13
CA CYS A 342 3.22 -15.73 -0.93
C CYS A 342 1.84 -16.01 -0.31
N ALA A 343 0.79 -16.13 -1.15
CA ALA A 343 -0.53 -16.50 -0.70
C ALA A 343 -0.51 -17.87 -0.02
N ILE A 344 0.11 -18.87 -0.63
CA ILE A 344 0.22 -20.25 -0.10
C ILE A 344 0.98 -20.27 1.23
N VAL A 345 2.14 -19.63 1.31
CA VAL A 345 2.99 -19.63 2.51
C VAL A 345 2.32 -18.91 3.69
N SER A 346 1.62 -17.80 3.43
CA SER A 346 0.97 -17.01 4.48
C SER A 346 -0.45 -17.48 4.83
N HIS A 347 -1.04 -18.38 4.03
CA HIS A 347 -2.45 -18.79 4.17
C HIS A 347 -2.82 -19.42 5.52
N PRO A 348 -2.00 -20.34 6.08
CA PRO A 348 -2.35 -20.97 7.35
C PRO A 348 -2.39 -19.97 8.50
N ALA A 349 -1.40 -19.08 8.58
CA ALA A 349 -1.35 -18.03 9.59
C ALA A 349 -2.53 -17.07 9.45
N ASP A 350 -2.85 -16.64 8.23
CA ASP A 350 -3.96 -15.73 7.97
C ASP A 350 -5.33 -16.33 8.33
N THR A 351 -5.54 -17.60 8.01
CA THR A 351 -6.77 -18.33 8.33
C THR A 351 -6.95 -18.47 9.84
N LEU A 352 -5.88 -18.76 10.58
CA LEU A 352 -5.90 -18.88 12.04
C LEU A 352 -6.12 -17.53 12.74
N VAL A 353 -5.46 -16.46 12.27
CA VAL A 353 -5.64 -15.10 12.80
C VAL A 353 -7.07 -14.61 12.55
N SER A 354 -7.60 -14.83 11.34
CA SER A 354 -8.97 -14.46 10.98
C SER A 354 -10.00 -15.25 11.79
N ALA A 355 -9.78 -16.55 11.99
CA ALA A 355 -10.67 -17.39 12.80
C ALA A 355 -10.69 -16.97 14.27
N ARG A 356 -9.55 -16.54 14.83
CA ARG A 356 -9.47 -16.07 16.23
C ARG A 356 -10.18 -14.73 16.46
N GLY A 357 -10.39 -13.93 15.42
CA GLY A 357 -11.17 -12.69 15.49
C GLY A 357 -12.68 -12.89 15.68
N LYS A 358 -13.19 -14.13 15.57
CA LYS A 358 -14.62 -14.43 15.76
C LYS A 358 -14.97 -14.57 17.24
N ALA A 359 -16.14 -14.03 17.63
CA ALA A 359 -16.64 -14.12 19.00
C ALA A 359 -16.76 -15.57 19.51
N SER A 360 -17.10 -16.52 18.63
CA SER A 360 -17.18 -17.95 18.95
C SER A 360 -15.83 -18.59 19.34
N ASN A 361 -14.72 -17.93 19.00
CA ASN A 361 -13.36 -18.40 19.25
C ASN A 361 -12.63 -17.52 20.28
N ALA A 362 -13.34 -16.64 20.99
CA ALA A 362 -12.77 -15.81 22.04
C ALA A 362 -12.19 -16.72 23.15
N GLY A 363 -10.92 -16.50 23.50
CA GLY A 363 -10.20 -17.28 24.52
C GLY A 363 -9.55 -18.58 24.04
N LYS A 364 -9.87 -19.09 22.84
CA LYS A 364 -9.26 -20.32 22.30
C LYS A 364 -7.82 -20.08 21.82
N SER A 365 -6.95 -21.08 22.00
CA SER A 365 -5.58 -21.05 21.46
C SER A 365 -5.59 -21.30 19.95
N TYR A 366 -4.54 -20.84 19.25
CA TYR A 366 -4.41 -21.09 17.80
C TYR A 366 -4.40 -22.59 17.46
N GLY A 367 -3.83 -23.43 18.33
CA GLY A 367 -3.82 -24.88 18.15
C GLY A 367 -5.20 -25.52 18.32
N GLN A 368 -6.02 -25.04 19.27
CA GLN A 368 -7.41 -25.49 19.43
C GLN A 368 -8.25 -25.12 18.21
N ILE A 369 -8.12 -23.88 17.73
CA ILE A 369 -8.80 -23.39 16.53
C ILE A 369 -8.37 -24.19 15.28
N ALA A 370 -7.07 -24.52 15.15
CA ALA A 370 -6.56 -25.33 14.05
C ALA A 370 -7.13 -26.76 14.07
N LYS A 371 -7.23 -27.35 15.27
CA LYS A 371 -7.78 -28.71 15.47
C LYS A 371 -9.29 -28.76 15.19
N GLU A 372 -10.04 -27.74 15.62
CA GLU A 372 -11.49 -27.62 15.35
C GLU A 372 -11.82 -27.37 13.88
N MET A 373 -11.02 -26.54 13.19
CA MET A 373 -11.20 -26.33 11.74
C MET A 373 -10.72 -27.53 10.90
N GLY A 374 -9.73 -28.28 11.41
CA GLY A 374 -9.00 -29.30 10.66
C GLY A 374 -7.84 -28.69 9.86
N TYR A 375 -6.64 -29.27 10.00
CA TYR A 375 -5.41 -28.73 9.40
C TYR A 375 -5.49 -28.55 7.88
N MET A 376 -6.17 -29.45 7.17
CA MET A 376 -6.39 -29.29 5.72
C MET A 376 -7.26 -28.09 5.38
N ASN A 377 -8.29 -27.80 6.18
CA ASN A 377 -9.13 -26.63 5.96
C ASN A 377 -8.39 -25.33 6.33
N VAL A 378 -7.52 -25.35 7.34
CA VAL A 378 -6.65 -24.22 7.67
C VAL A 378 -5.75 -23.84 6.49
N CYS A 379 -5.27 -24.82 5.73
CA CYS A 379 -4.38 -24.59 4.60
C CYS A 379 -5.11 -24.31 3.27
N THR A 380 -6.38 -24.70 3.11
CA THR A 380 -7.06 -24.66 1.79
C THR A 380 -8.28 -23.74 1.74
N LYS A 381 -8.96 -23.50 2.87
CA LYS A 381 -10.21 -22.73 2.89
C LYS A 381 -9.96 -21.27 2.53
N GLY A 382 -10.49 -20.84 1.38
CA GLY A 382 -10.31 -19.47 0.86
C GLY A 382 -8.99 -19.22 0.14
N LEU A 383 -8.14 -20.24 -0.02
CA LEU A 383 -6.84 -20.11 -0.68
C LEU A 383 -6.97 -19.67 -2.15
N GLY A 384 -7.93 -20.23 -2.90
CA GLY A 384 -8.15 -19.86 -4.31
C GLY A 384 -8.47 -18.37 -4.50
N THR A 385 -9.33 -17.81 -3.63
CA THR A 385 -9.64 -16.38 -3.64
C THR A 385 -8.42 -15.53 -3.27
N ARG A 386 -7.63 -16.00 -2.30
CA ARG A 386 -6.39 -15.34 -1.87
C ARG A 386 -5.33 -15.36 -2.97
N ILE A 387 -5.16 -16.46 -3.69
CA ILE A 387 -4.24 -16.59 -4.83
C ILE A 387 -4.61 -15.59 -5.93
N LEU A 388 -5.88 -15.51 -6.31
CA LEU A 388 -6.33 -14.57 -7.34
C LEU A 388 -6.08 -13.12 -6.89
N MET A 389 -6.45 -12.79 -5.65
CA MET A 389 -6.30 -11.43 -5.12
C MET A 389 -4.83 -11.03 -4.94
N ILE A 390 -4.05 -11.82 -4.20
CA ILE A 390 -2.65 -11.50 -3.85
C ILE A 390 -1.74 -11.66 -5.08
N GLY A 391 -1.95 -12.69 -5.90
CA GLY A 391 -1.23 -12.87 -7.16
C GLY A 391 -1.40 -11.65 -8.07
N THR A 392 -2.65 -11.28 -8.36
CA THR A 392 -2.93 -10.13 -9.24
C THR A 392 -2.41 -8.82 -8.64
N LEU A 393 -2.65 -8.60 -7.35
CA LEU A 393 -2.21 -7.38 -6.66
C LEU A 393 -0.67 -7.27 -6.65
N THR A 394 0.04 -8.37 -6.40
CA THR A 394 1.52 -8.38 -6.41
C THR A 394 2.07 -8.21 -7.82
N GLY A 395 1.49 -8.91 -8.81
CA GLY A 395 1.84 -8.76 -10.23
C GLY A 395 1.69 -7.32 -10.71
N LEU A 396 0.54 -6.70 -10.42
CA LEU A 396 0.29 -5.30 -10.75
C LEU A 396 1.27 -4.37 -10.02
N GLN A 397 1.48 -4.54 -8.72
CA GLN A 397 2.41 -3.69 -7.95
C GLN A 397 3.81 -3.65 -8.57
N TRP A 398 4.36 -4.81 -8.95
CA TRP A 398 5.67 -4.88 -9.59
C TRP A 398 5.65 -4.34 -11.03
N TRP A 399 4.60 -4.61 -11.79
CA TRP A 399 4.44 -4.09 -13.14
C TRP A 399 4.41 -2.56 -13.17
N ILE A 400 3.59 -1.94 -12.32
CA ILE A 400 3.53 -0.48 -12.20
C ILE A 400 4.86 0.09 -11.73
N TYR A 401 5.50 -0.53 -10.74
CA TYR A 401 6.81 -0.09 -10.26
C TYR A 401 7.85 -0.06 -11.39
N ASP A 402 7.88 -1.09 -12.23
CA ASP A 402 8.82 -1.17 -13.34
C ASP A 402 8.44 -0.33 -14.55
N THR A 403 7.15 -0.13 -14.80
CA THR A 403 6.67 0.82 -15.81
C THR A 403 7.10 2.23 -15.43
N TYR A 404 6.95 2.61 -14.14
CA TYR A 404 7.41 3.89 -13.63
C TYR A 404 8.93 4.03 -13.73
N LYS A 405 9.71 3.02 -13.30
CA LYS A 405 11.17 3.03 -13.48
C LYS A 405 11.57 3.22 -14.93
N THR A 406 10.92 2.51 -15.85
CA THR A 406 11.19 2.62 -17.28
C THR A 406 10.86 4.00 -17.82
N ALA A 407 9.75 4.60 -17.38
CA ALA A 407 9.37 5.97 -17.74
C ALA A 407 10.39 7.02 -17.24
N LEU A 408 11.08 6.73 -16.14
CA LEU A 408 12.18 7.55 -15.60
C LEU A 408 13.55 7.24 -16.22
N GLY A 409 13.62 6.36 -17.23
CA GLY A 409 14.88 5.96 -17.86
C GLY A 409 15.70 4.93 -17.07
N MET A 410 15.15 4.40 -15.97
CA MET A 410 15.77 3.32 -15.20
C MET A 410 15.41 1.94 -15.78
N GLY A 411 16.27 0.94 -15.55
CA GLY A 411 15.98 -0.45 -15.91
C GLY A 411 14.84 -1.05 -15.09
N THR A 412 14.09 -2.00 -15.66
CA THR A 412 13.10 -2.80 -14.92
C THR A 412 13.80 -3.65 -13.84
N SER A 413 13.07 -4.14 -12.85
CA SER A 413 13.57 -4.90 -11.71
C SER A 413 13.91 -6.35 -12.08
N GLY A 414 14.69 -7.03 -11.22
CA GLY A 414 15.01 -8.46 -11.35
C GLY A 414 16.05 -8.85 -12.41
N GLY A 415 16.83 -7.90 -12.94
CA GLY A 415 18.02 -8.22 -13.74
C GLY A 415 19.23 -7.53 -13.13
N SER A 416 20.14 -8.30 -12.52
CA SER A 416 21.52 -7.84 -12.49
C SER A 416 21.98 -7.88 -13.95
N GLY A 417 22.13 -6.70 -14.57
CA GLY A 417 23.05 -6.60 -15.69
C GLY A 417 24.36 -7.23 -15.21
N LYS A 418 24.84 -8.23 -15.93
CA LYS A 418 26.22 -8.69 -15.75
C LYS A 418 27.10 -7.44 -15.87
N LYS A 419 27.73 -7.06 -14.78
CA LYS A 419 29.12 -6.64 -14.81
C LYS A 419 29.86 -7.62 -13.92
#